data_AF-A0A4Q2Z884-F1
#
_entry.id   AF-A0A4Q2Z884-F1
#
_cell.length_a   1.000
_cell.length_b   1.000
_cell.length_c   1.000
_cell.angle_alpha   90.00
_cell.angle_beta   90.00
_cell.angle_gamma   90.00
#
_symmetry.space_group_name_H-M   'P 1'
#
loop_
_entity.id
_entity.type
_entity.pdbx_description
1 polymer ?
#
loop_
_entity_poly.entity_id
_entity_poly.type
_entity_poly.pdbx_seq_one_letter_code
_entity_poly.pdbx_strand_id
1 'polypeptide(L)'
;HEPPVERLSSPPCGAEDEPRIRFHWHDVTTGLPEVYDIIVMNPPFHTGQATDVDLGRAFLRTAAASLRRGGRLLLVANRQLPYEAALEVSGLPWRKIAEDKVYKVLFADKR
;
A
#
# COMPACT_ATOMS: atom_id res chain seq x y z
N HIS A 1 -38.75 3.76 51.01
CA HIS A 1 -39.27 3.86 49.63
C HIS A 1 -38.07 4.22 48.76
N GLU A 2 -37.33 3.20 48.32
CA GLU A 2 -36.17 3.36 47.42
C GLU A 2 -36.66 3.39 45.97
N PRO A 3 -36.03 4.19 45.09
CA PRO A 3 -36.38 4.21 43.67
C PRO A 3 -35.89 2.93 42.97
N PRO A 4 -36.48 2.53 41.83
CA PRO A 4 -36.06 1.33 41.12
C PRO A 4 -34.75 1.58 40.39
N VAL A 5 -33.77 0.70 40.61
CA VAL A 5 -32.51 0.69 39.89
C VAL A 5 -32.77 0.21 38.46
N GLU A 6 -32.71 1.12 37.49
CA GLU A 6 -32.73 0.79 36.07
C GLU A 6 -31.47 -0.04 35.75
N ARG A 7 -31.66 -1.33 35.44
CA ARG A 7 -30.60 -2.19 34.92
C ARG A 7 -30.23 -1.69 33.52
N LEU A 8 -29.12 -0.95 33.42
CA LEU A 8 -28.43 -0.78 32.14
C LEU A 8 -28.10 -2.17 31.59
N SER A 9 -28.75 -2.53 30.50
CA SER A 9 -28.44 -3.73 29.73
C SER A 9 -26.99 -3.66 29.26
N SER A 10 -26.19 -4.65 29.63
CA SER A 10 -24.86 -4.89 29.07
C SER A 10 -24.92 -4.89 27.53
N PRO A 11 -23.93 -4.32 26.82
CA PRO A 11 -23.86 -4.47 25.37
C PRO A 11 -23.68 -5.94 24.98
N PRO A 12 -24.12 -6.36 23.78
CA PRO A 12 -23.96 -7.74 23.35
C PRO A 12 -22.47 -8.12 23.33
N CYS A 13 -22.17 -9.18 24.07
CA CYS A 13 -20.90 -9.91 24.00
C CYS A 13 -20.65 -10.31 22.53
N GLY A 14 -19.63 -9.74 21.89
CA GLY A 14 -19.26 -10.11 20.51
C GLY A 14 -18.55 -9.06 19.64
N ALA A 15 -18.20 -7.88 20.14
CA ALA A 15 -17.28 -6.99 19.44
C ALA A 15 -15.86 -7.19 19.97
N GLU A 16 -15.25 -8.34 19.66
CA GLU A 16 -13.79 -8.41 19.77
C GLU A 16 -13.22 -7.46 18.70
N ASP A 17 -12.44 -6.47 19.16
CA ASP A 17 -11.75 -5.49 18.33
C ASP A 17 -11.01 -6.22 17.20
N GLU A 18 -11.58 -6.20 15.98
CA GLU A 18 -10.85 -6.65 14.82
C GLU A 18 -9.60 -5.76 14.70
N PRO A 19 -8.39 -6.33 14.63
CA PRO A 19 -7.18 -5.54 14.73
C PRO A 19 -7.16 -4.53 13.58
N ARG A 20 -7.07 -3.24 13.94
CA ARG A 20 -6.99 -2.11 12.98
C ARG A 20 -5.81 -2.23 12.01
N ILE A 21 -4.87 -3.14 12.29
CA ILE A 21 -3.66 -3.40 11.51
C ILE A 21 -3.49 -4.92 11.37
N ARG A 22 -3.34 -5.40 10.14
CA ARG A 22 -2.99 -6.79 9.83
C ARG A 22 -1.57 -6.87 9.28
N PHE A 23 -0.85 -7.91 9.67
CA PHE A 23 0.49 -8.21 9.15
C PHE A 23 0.42 -9.47 8.28
N HIS A 24 1.06 -9.42 7.12
CA HIS A 24 1.09 -10.53 6.18
C HIS A 24 2.55 -10.89 5.87
N TRP A 25 2.93 -12.14 6.14
CA TRP A 25 4.15 -12.70 5.58
C TRP A 25 3.83 -13.18 4.16
N HIS A 26 4.32 -12.46 3.16
CA HIS A 26 3.83 -12.63 1.80
C HIS A 26 4.90 -12.29 0.75
N ASP A 27 4.94 -13.07 -0.33
CA ASP A 27 5.71 -12.73 -1.52
C ASP A 27 4.88 -11.82 -2.45
N VAL A 28 5.20 -10.53 -2.44
CA VAL A 28 4.49 -9.53 -3.26
C VAL A 28 4.62 -9.81 -4.75
N THR A 29 5.65 -10.55 -5.19
CA THR A 29 5.81 -10.88 -6.62
C THR A 29 4.75 -11.87 -7.11
N THR A 30 4.06 -12.58 -6.21
CA THR A 30 3.01 -13.55 -6.55
C THR A 30 1.59 -12.99 -6.44
N GLY A 31 1.43 -11.68 -6.19
CA GLY A 31 0.13 -11.03 -5.98
C GLY A 31 0.00 -10.42 -4.58
N LEU A 32 -1.13 -9.79 -4.26
CA LEU A 32 -1.52 -9.42 -2.89
C LEU A 32 -2.85 -10.10 -2.53
N PRO A 33 -3.12 -10.34 -1.24
CA PRO A 33 -4.31 -11.10 -0.83
C PRO A 33 -5.64 -10.37 -1.08
N GLU A 34 -5.60 -9.03 -1.19
CA GLU A 34 -6.79 -8.21 -1.36
C GLU A 34 -6.57 -7.12 -2.42
N VAL A 35 -7.66 -6.40 -2.72
CA VAL A 35 -7.60 -5.15 -3.47
C VAL A 35 -7.73 -3.97 -2.53
N TYR A 36 -6.93 -2.93 -2.76
CA TYR A 36 -6.79 -1.80 -1.85
C TYR A 36 -7.21 -0.49 -2.50
N ASP A 37 -7.74 0.43 -1.70
CA ASP A 37 -8.02 1.81 -2.13
C ASP A 37 -6.74 2.63 -2.22
N ILE A 38 -5.78 2.38 -1.33
CA ILE A 38 -4.50 3.07 -1.28
C ILE A 38 -3.39 2.05 -1.04
N ILE A 39 -2.34 2.11 -1.85
CA ILE A 39 -1.09 1.38 -1.60
C ILE A 39 0.02 2.40 -1.38
N VAL A 40 0.81 2.19 -0.33
CA VAL A 40 2.02 2.97 -0.05
C VAL A 40 3.19 1.99 0.00
N MET A 41 4.27 2.26 -0.74
CA MET A 41 5.43 1.38 -0.76
C MET A 41 6.76 2.12 -0.94
N ASN A 42 7.82 1.49 -0.44
CA ASN A 42 9.22 1.80 -0.70
C ASN A 42 9.90 0.51 -1.18
N PRO A 43 9.88 0.21 -2.49
CA PRO A 43 10.35 -1.06 -3.04
C PRO A 43 11.84 -1.30 -2.72
N PRO A 44 12.24 -2.58 -2.60
CA PRO A 44 13.63 -2.92 -2.41
C PRO A 44 14.48 -2.43 -3.60
N PHE A 45 15.70 -1.97 -3.30
CA PHE A 45 16.58 -1.36 -4.30
C PHE A 45 18.01 -1.94 -4.32
N HIS A 46 18.41 -2.74 -3.32
CA HIS A 46 19.65 -3.52 -3.35
C HIS A 46 19.48 -4.86 -2.63
N THR A 47 19.93 -5.94 -3.25
CA THR A 47 20.20 -7.22 -2.59
C THR A 47 21.55 -7.73 -3.05
N GLY A 48 22.55 -7.66 -2.16
CA GLY A 48 23.85 -8.31 -2.37
C GLY A 48 24.85 -7.51 -3.20
N GLN A 49 24.68 -7.38 -4.52
CA GLN A 49 25.67 -6.72 -5.40
C GLN A 49 25.12 -6.08 -6.70
N ALA A 50 23.82 -6.20 -6.99
CA ALA A 50 23.18 -5.52 -8.11
C ALA A 50 21.92 -4.80 -7.65
N THR A 51 21.68 -3.61 -8.19
CA THR A 51 20.41 -2.90 -8.05
C THR A 51 19.34 -3.76 -8.72
N ASP A 52 18.59 -4.53 -7.94
CA ASP A 52 17.49 -5.35 -8.46
C ASP A 52 16.26 -4.47 -8.69
N VAL A 53 16.39 -3.62 -9.71
CA VAL A 53 15.30 -2.78 -10.20
C VAL A 53 14.12 -3.66 -10.64
N ASP A 54 14.37 -4.89 -11.08
CA ASP A 54 13.35 -5.81 -11.58
C ASP A 54 12.44 -6.33 -10.46
N LEU A 55 12.98 -6.60 -9.27
CA LEU A 55 12.18 -6.89 -8.09
C LEU A 55 11.29 -5.69 -7.71
N GLY A 56 11.84 -4.48 -7.70
CA GLY A 56 11.04 -3.27 -7.45
C GLY A 56 9.97 -3.03 -8.52
N ARG A 57 10.27 -3.34 -9.79
CA ARG A 57 9.28 -3.31 -10.89
C ARG A 57 8.18 -4.35 -10.68
N ALA A 58 8.53 -5.54 -10.18
CA ALA A 58 7.54 -6.57 -9.86
C ALA A 58 6.57 -6.10 -8.77
N PHE A 59 7.10 -5.48 -7.70
CA PHE A 59 6.28 -4.86 -6.65
C PHE A 59 5.30 -3.83 -7.22
N LEU A 60 5.79 -2.97 -8.13
CA LEU A 60 4.97 -1.96 -8.76
C LEU A 60 3.85 -2.56 -9.62
N ARG A 61 4.16 -3.58 -10.44
CA ARG A 61 3.14 -4.29 -11.23
C ARG A 61 2.08 -4.92 -10.33
N THR A 62 2.49 -5.59 -9.25
CA THR A 62 1.54 -6.17 -8.29
C THR A 62 0.68 -5.09 -7.65
N ALA A 63 1.27 -3.99 -7.17
CA ALA A 63 0.51 -2.89 -6.58
C ALA A 63 -0.52 -2.31 -7.56
N ALA A 64 -0.12 -2.07 -8.81
CA ALA A 64 -1.04 -1.58 -9.84
C ALA A 64 -2.21 -2.55 -10.10
N ALA A 65 -1.94 -3.86 -10.11
CA ALA A 65 -2.99 -4.88 -10.26
C ALA A 65 -3.94 -4.92 -9.06
N SER A 66 -3.41 -4.79 -7.85
CA SER A 66 -4.16 -4.86 -6.59
C SER A 66 -4.84 -3.56 -6.17
N LEU A 67 -4.77 -2.49 -6.95
CA LEU A 67 -5.57 -1.29 -6.70
C LEU A 67 -7.02 -1.48 -7.16
N ARG A 68 -7.98 -0.96 -6.39
CA ARG A 68 -9.37 -0.78 -6.84
C ARG A 68 -9.45 0.32 -7.89
N ARG A 69 -10.54 0.33 -8.68
CA ARG A 69 -10.87 1.50 -9.52
C ARG A 69 -11.11 2.71 -8.61
N GLY A 70 -10.54 3.85 -8.97
CA GLY A 70 -10.47 5.05 -8.13
C GLY A 70 -9.33 5.03 -7.09
N GLY A 71 -8.56 3.93 -7.02
CA GLY A 71 -7.49 3.75 -6.04
C GLY A 71 -6.21 4.52 -6.37
N ARG A 72 -5.32 4.63 -5.38
CA ARG A 72 -4.11 5.48 -5.45
C ARG A 72 -2.86 4.72 -5.02
N LEU A 73 -1.75 4.98 -5.70
CA LEU A 73 -0.43 4.51 -5.34
C LEU A 73 0.45 5.67 -4.88
N LEU A 74 1.12 5.52 -3.73
CA LEU A 74 2.29 6.32 -3.34
C LEU A 74 3.53 5.43 -3.32
N LEU A 75 4.54 5.85 -4.06
CA LEU A 75 5.82 5.16 -4.20
C LEU A 75 6.95 6.10 -3.80
N VAL A 76 7.74 5.72 -2.79
CA VAL A 76 9.00 6.39 -2.46
C VAL A 76 10.14 5.55 -3.01
N ALA A 77 11.12 6.18 -3.65
CA ALA A 77 12.28 5.50 -4.21
C ALA A 77 13.50 6.41 -4.28
N ASN A 78 14.69 5.83 -4.41
CA ASN A 78 15.89 6.62 -4.73
C ASN A 78 15.73 7.31 -6.09
N ARG A 79 16.16 8.57 -6.17
CA ARG A 79 15.99 9.45 -7.34
C ARG A 79 16.51 8.82 -8.65
N GLN A 80 17.62 8.10 -8.56
CA GLN A 80 18.30 7.44 -9.67
C GLN A 80 17.57 6.21 -10.24
N LEU A 81 16.58 5.65 -9.54
CA LEU A 81 15.88 4.44 -9.99
C LEU A 81 14.82 4.78 -11.05
N PRO A 82 14.79 4.09 -12.20
CA PRO A 82 13.89 4.43 -13.31
C PRO A 82 12.50 3.79 -13.16
N TYR A 83 11.78 4.08 -12.07
CA TYR A 83 10.43 3.53 -11.84
C TYR A 83 9.34 4.20 -12.67
N GLU A 84 9.61 5.35 -13.28
CA GLU A 84 8.72 6.05 -14.20
C GLU A 84 8.28 5.13 -15.36
N ALA A 85 9.23 4.46 -16.00
CA ALA A 85 8.95 3.53 -17.09
C ALA A 85 8.06 2.36 -16.65
N ALA A 86 8.19 1.92 -15.39
CA ALA A 86 7.35 0.85 -14.85
C ALA A 86 5.91 1.31 -14.59
N LEU A 87 5.72 2.56 -14.15
CA LEU A 87 4.39 3.17 -14.04
C LEU A 87 3.74 3.34 -15.42
N GLU A 88 4.49 3.77 -16.43
CA GLU A 88 4.01 3.88 -17.81
C GLU A 88 3.53 2.52 -18.35
N VAL A 89 4.33 1.47 -18.16
CA VAL A 89 3.94 0.10 -18.56
C VAL A 89 2.69 -0.38 -17.81
N SER A 90 2.49 0.03 -16.56
CA SER A 90 1.28 -0.30 -15.78
C SER A 90 0.02 0.42 -16.25
N GLY A 91 0.15 1.43 -17.12
CA GLY A 91 -0.96 2.22 -17.63
C GLY A 91 -1.61 3.15 -16.59
N LEU A 92 -0.97 3.34 -15.43
CA LEU A 92 -1.46 4.26 -14.41
C LEU A 92 -0.97 5.68 -14.71
N PRO A 93 -1.88 6.67 -14.90
CA PRO A 93 -1.51 8.08 -14.87
C PRO A 93 -0.74 8.40 -13.59
N TRP A 94 0.47 8.95 -13.74
CA TRP A 94 1.35 9.22 -12.62
C TRP A 94 1.93 10.63 -12.66
N ARG A 95 2.38 11.11 -11.50
CA ARG A 95 3.12 12.36 -11.35
C ARG A 95 4.11 12.26 -10.21
N LYS A 96 5.22 12.99 -10.32
CA LYS A 96 6.14 13.20 -9.21
C LYS A 96 5.58 14.30 -8.29
N ILE A 97 5.37 13.99 -7.01
CA ILE A 97 4.76 14.92 -6.05
C ILE A 97 5.79 15.53 -5.08
N ALA A 98 6.94 14.88 -4.91
CA ALA A 98 8.06 15.42 -4.15
C ALA A 98 9.38 14.82 -4.67
N GLU A 99 10.47 15.56 -4.50
CA GLU A 99 11.82 15.09 -4.79
C GLU A 99 12.82 15.87 -3.94
N ASP A 100 13.83 15.18 -3.42
CA ASP A 100 15.01 15.76 -2.82
C ASP A 100 16.29 15.23 -3.53
N LYS A 101 17.46 15.43 -2.91
CA LYS A 101 18.74 14.99 -3.50
C LYS A 101 18.86 13.47 -3.63
N VAL A 102 18.19 12.72 -2.74
CA VAL A 102 18.33 11.28 -2.54
C VAL A 102 17.09 10.52 -3.02
N TYR A 103 15.89 11.02 -2.70
CA TYR A 103 14.62 10.34 -2.89
C TYR A 103 13.66 11.13 -3.79
N LYS A 104 12.72 10.40 -4.39
CA LYS A 104 11.55 10.95 -5.07
C LYS A 104 10.29 10.23 -4.61
N VAL A 105 9.18 10.94 -4.63
CA VAL A 105 7.85 10.42 -4.34
C VAL A 105 7.02 10.50 -5.61
N LEU A 106 6.59 9.34 -6.09
CA LEU A 106 5.73 9.18 -7.24
C LEU A 106 4.31 8.84 -6.76
N PHE A 107 3.33 9.44 -7.41
CA PHE A 107 1.92 9.23 -7.15
C PHE A 107 1.24 8.75 -8.42
N ALA A 108 0.37 7.75 -8.34
CA ALA A 108 -0.40 7.26 -9.48
C ALA A 108 -1.87 6.98 -9.14
N ASP A 109 -2.76 7.22 -10.10
CA ASP A 109 -4.21 7.04 -9.96
C ASP A 109 -4.70 5.88 -10.84
N LYS A 110 -5.49 4.96 -10.30
CA LYS A 110 -6.18 3.92 -11.09
C LYS A 110 -7.60 4.39 -11.44
N ARG A 111 -7.88 4.65 -12.71
CA ARG A 111 -9.19 5.11 -13.20
C ARG A 111 -10.19 3.96 -13.41
#